data_AF-A0AB74VIZ2-F1
#
_entry.id   AF-A0AB74VIZ2-F1
#
_cell.length_a   1.000
_cell.length_b   1.000
_cell.length_c   1.000
_cell.angle_alpha   90.00
_cell.angle_beta   90.00
_cell.angle_gamma   90.00
#
_symmetry.space_group_name_H-M   'P 1'
#
loop_
_entity.id
_entity.type
_entity.pdbx_description
1 polymer ?
#
loop_
_entity_poly.entity_id
_entity_poly.type
_entity_poly.pdbx_seq_one_letter_code
_entity_poly.pdbx_strand_id
1 'polypeptide(L)'
;MDFEKIKELVKLVDSSSLAFFELQSGNDHIKMDKSLTRGLADNGSGNYTPAVNNQVNTAASSLSSVERSENHIVEKEEVKAAEKEVVIDDKDVSIITSPMVGTFYSSASPESSPFVEVGGTVSKGKVICIIEAMKLMNEIESEYNGVIVERLANDGDMVEYGQPLFKVKGE
;
A
#
# COMPACT_ATOMS: atom_id res chain seq x y z
N MET A 1 17.98 25.08 2.53
CA MET A 1 17.46 25.83 1.36
C MET A 1 16.86 27.16 1.82
N ASP A 2 16.79 28.19 0.97
CA ASP A 2 16.21 29.50 1.30
C ASP A 2 14.67 29.47 1.14
N PHE A 3 13.94 30.05 2.09
CA PHE A 3 12.47 30.09 2.12
C PHE A 3 11.85 30.80 0.91
N GLU A 4 12.47 31.88 0.42
CA GLU A 4 11.93 32.59 -0.75
C GLU A 4 12.05 31.75 -2.03
N LYS A 5 13.10 30.95 -2.14
CA LYS A 5 13.28 30.00 -3.26
C LYS A 5 12.27 28.85 -3.20
N ILE A 6 11.91 28.40 -2.00
CA ILE A 6 10.89 27.36 -1.82
C ILE A 6 9.51 27.87 -2.26
N LYS A 7 9.15 29.12 -1.93
CA LYS A 7 7.89 29.72 -2.42
C LYS A 7 7.84 29.82 -3.94
N GLU A 8 8.93 30.22 -4.56
CA GLU A 8 9.03 30.28 -6.03
C GLU A 8 8.89 28.89 -6.65
N LEU A 9 9.57 27.88 -6.09
CA LEU A 9 9.49 26.49 -6.51
C LEU A 9 8.06 25.94 -6.42
N VAL A 10 7.37 26.17 -5.30
CA VAL A 10 5.96 25.76 -5.11
C VAL A 10 5.06 26.37 -6.18
N LYS A 11 5.21 27.67 -6.48
CA LYS A 11 4.42 28.34 -7.53
C LYS A 11 4.70 27.78 -8.92
N LEU A 12 5.97 27.49 -9.24
CA LEU A 12 6.34 26.90 -10.53
C LEU A 12 5.75 25.50 -10.70
N VAL A 13 5.87 24.65 -9.67
CA VAL A 13 5.29 23.30 -9.68
C VAL A 13 3.76 23.36 -9.77
N ASP A 14 3.11 24.28 -9.07
CA ASP A 14 1.65 24.46 -9.13
C ASP A 14 1.16 24.92 -10.52
N SER A 15 1.91 25.80 -11.19
CA SER A 15 1.58 26.22 -12.57
C SER A 15 1.91 25.16 -13.64
N SER A 16 2.69 24.13 -13.30
CA SER A 16 3.13 23.09 -14.24
C SER A 16 2.14 21.93 -14.38
N SER A 17 2.31 21.11 -15.42
CA SER A 17 1.59 19.86 -15.61
C SER A 17 2.20 18.67 -14.87
N LEU A 18 3.12 18.88 -13.93
CA LEU A 18 3.77 17.80 -13.16
C LEU A 18 2.80 17.16 -12.16
N ALA A 19 2.72 15.83 -12.17
CA ALA A 19 1.95 15.08 -11.17
C ALA A 19 2.76 14.88 -9.88
N PHE A 20 4.08 14.69 -10.01
CA PHE A 20 5.00 14.46 -8.90
C PHE A 20 6.30 15.24 -9.12
N PHE A 21 6.87 15.75 -8.04
CA PHE A 21 8.15 16.45 -8.03
C PHE A 21 8.93 16.14 -6.74
N GLU A 22 10.21 15.81 -6.88
CA GLU A 22 11.12 15.50 -5.77
C GLU A 22 12.46 16.21 -5.98
N LEU A 23 12.96 16.86 -4.93
CA LEU A 23 14.25 17.56 -4.93
C LEU A 23 15.01 17.27 -3.65
N GLN A 24 16.24 16.76 -3.79
CA GLN A 24 17.18 16.57 -2.69
C GLN A 24 18.40 17.49 -2.88
N SER A 25 18.73 18.27 -1.85
CA SER A 25 19.94 19.10 -1.82
C SER A 25 20.62 18.99 -0.46
N GLY A 26 21.74 18.26 -0.42
CA GLY A 26 22.39 17.91 0.85
C GLY A 26 21.44 17.10 1.74
N ASN A 27 21.17 17.63 2.94
CA ASN A 27 20.24 17.04 3.91
C ASN A 27 18.78 17.50 3.70
N ASP A 28 18.53 18.46 2.82
CA ASP A 28 17.18 18.97 2.57
C ASP A 28 16.47 18.12 1.52
N HIS A 29 15.20 17.80 1.78
CA HIS A 29 14.36 16.98 0.90
C HIS A 29 12.96 17.60 0.74
N ILE A 30 12.53 17.85 -0.50
CA ILE A 30 11.22 18.39 -0.85
C ILE A 30 10.50 17.40 -1.77
N LYS A 31 9.27 17.02 -1.40
CA LYS A 31 8.33 16.23 -2.22
C LYS A 31 7.03 17.01 -2.45
N MET A 32 6.52 16.99 -3.67
CA MET A 32 5.23 17.57 -4.04
C MET A 32 4.46 16.59 -4.93
N ASP A 33 3.19 16.34 -4.59
CA ASP A 33 2.28 15.47 -5.33
C ASP A 33 0.98 16.22 -5.65
N LYS A 34 0.67 16.34 -6.95
CA LYS A 34 -0.51 17.00 -7.50
C LYS A 34 -1.54 16.00 -8.05
N SER A 35 -1.31 14.70 -7.92
CA SER A 35 -2.22 13.66 -8.44
C SER A 35 -3.60 13.73 -7.79
N LEU A 36 -3.67 13.99 -6.48
CA LEU A 36 -4.91 14.10 -5.72
C LEU A 36 -5.73 15.36 -6.04
N THR A 37 -5.08 16.46 -6.41
CA THR A 37 -5.74 17.74 -6.71
C THR A 37 -6.10 17.90 -8.18
N ARG A 38 -5.52 17.10 -9.08
CA ARG A 38 -5.78 17.15 -10.53
C ARG A 38 -7.21 16.73 -10.92
N GLY A 39 -7.86 15.93 -10.08
CA GLY A 39 -9.24 15.45 -10.32
C GLY A 39 -10.36 16.34 -9.77
N LEU A 40 -10.04 17.39 -9.00
CA LEU A 40 -11.05 18.26 -8.37
C LEU A 40 -11.26 19.58 -9.10
N ALA A 41 -10.50 19.84 -10.18
CA ALA A 41 -10.55 21.08 -10.95
C ALA A 41 -11.03 20.90 -12.40
N ASP A 42 -11.74 19.80 -12.72
CA ASP A 42 -12.38 19.62 -14.03
C ASP A 42 -13.87 19.28 -13.86
N ASN A 43 -14.71 20.32 -13.76
CA ASN A 43 -16.13 20.21 -14.11
C ASN A 43 -16.26 20.26 -15.63
N GLY A 44 -15.77 19.22 -16.30
CA GLY A 44 -15.98 18.95 -17.71
C GLY A 44 -16.81 17.68 -17.86
N SER A 45 -18.12 17.83 -18.11
CA SER A 45 -19.04 16.73 -18.40
C SER A 45 -18.48 15.79 -19.47
N GLY A 46 -18.00 14.62 -19.06
CA GLY A 46 -17.64 13.50 -19.93
C GLY A 46 -18.43 12.27 -19.50
N ASN A 47 -19.57 12.04 -20.14
CA ASN A 47 -20.38 10.83 -19.97
C ASN A 47 -19.57 9.59 -20.37
N TYR A 48 -19.25 8.73 -19.41
CA TYR A 48 -18.80 7.36 -19.68
C TYR A 48 -19.76 6.37 -19.01
N THR A 49 -20.59 5.72 -19.82
CA THR A 49 -21.40 4.56 -19.43
C THR A 49 -20.55 3.29 -19.51
N PRO A 50 -20.54 2.40 -18.50
CA PRO A 50 -19.95 1.08 -18.66
C PRO A 50 -20.90 0.17 -19.45
N ALA A 51 -20.41 -0.38 -20.56
CA ALA A 51 -21.11 -1.38 -21.36
C ALA A 51 -21.03 -2.75 -20.69
N VAL A 52 -22.19 -3.34 -20.37
CA VAL A 52 -22.36 -4.73 -19.93
C VAL A 52 -22.21 -5.66 -21.13
N ASN A 53 -21.26 -6.57 -21.08
CA ASN A 53 -21.16 -7.68 -22.02
C ASN A 53 -21.02 -8.98 -21.23
N ASN A 54 -22.12 -9.71 -21.04
CA ASN A 54 -22.09 -11.09 -20.53
C ASN A 54 -22.77 -11.99 -21.57
N GLN A 55 -21.94 -12.78 -22.24
CA GLN A 55 -22.36 -13.79 -23.18
C GLN A 55 -22.92 -15.02 -22.44
N VAL A 56 -24.03 -15.49 -22.98
CA VAL A 56 -24.74 -16.74 -22.68
C VAL A 56 -23.86 -17.94 -22.99
N ASN A 57 -23.73 -18.86 -22.04
CA ASN A 57 -23.24 -20.22 -22.30
C ASN A 57 -24.30 -21.24 -21.85
N THR A 58 -24.81 -21.97 -22.83
CA THR A 58 -25.75 -23.09 -22.72
C THR A 58 -25.02 -24.40 -22.42
N ALA A 59 -25.40 -25.12 -21.36
CA ALA A 59 -25.42 -26.58 -21.35
C ALA A 59 -26.25 -27.17 -20.20
N ALA A 60 -27.20 -28.02 -20.62
CA ALA A 60 -27.73 -29.23 -19.98
C ALA A 60 -28.52 -29.17 -18.65
N SER A 61 -29.80 -29.52 -18.79
CA SER A 61 -30.74 -29.91 -17.76
C SER A 61 -30.59 -31.40 -17.43
N SER A 62 -30.64 -31.79 -16.15
CA SER A 62 -31.70 -32.65 -15.59
C SER A 62 -31.39 -33.18 -14.17
N LEU A 63 -32.40 -32.98 -13.28
CA LEU A 63 -32.89 -33.81 -12.15
C LEU A 63 -31.90 -34.17 -11.01
N SER A 64 -32.20 -34.09 -9.71
CA SER A 64 -33.47 -34.19 -8.99
C SER A 64 -33.28 -33.91 -7.49
N SER A 65 -34.41 -33.67 -6.82
CA SER A 65 -34.75 -33.89 -5.40
C SER A 65 -34.22 -32.96 -4.30
N VAL A 66 -35.21 -32.24 -3.76
CA VAL A 66 -35.34 -31.54 -2.48
C VAL A 66 -35.17 -32.49 -1.31
N GLU A 67 -34.47 -32.07 -0.24
CA GLU A 67 -34.87 -32.35 1.14
C GLU A 67 -34.26 -31.34 2.14
N ARG A 68 -34.91 -31.25 3.30
CA ARG A 68 -35.07 -30.11 4.21
C ARG A 68 -34.51 -30.45 5.60
N SER A 69 -34.33 -29.41 6.43
CA SER A 69 -33.93 -29.41 7.86
C SER A 69 -32.42 -29.62 8.11
N GLU A 70 -31.74 -28.95 9.05
CA GLU A 70 -32.18 -28.26 10.27
C GLU A 70 -31.07 -27.32 10.80
N ASN A 71 -31.46 -26.42 11.70
CA ASN A 71 -30.65 -25.51 12.51
C ASN A 71 -29.30 -26.06 13.00
N HIS A 72 -28.25 -25.21 12.94
CA HIS A 72 -27.27 -25.16 14.02
C HIS A 72 -26.82 -23.71 14.26
N ILE A 73 -27.26 -23.17 15.39
CA ILE A 73 -26.76 -21.94 16.00
C ILE A 73 -25.55 -22.35 16.83
N VAL A 74 -24.39 -21.72 16.60
CA VAL A 74 -23.36 -21.57 17.64
C VAL A 74 -22.90 -20.12 17.62
N GLU A 75 -23.43 -19.40 18.60
CA GLU A 75 -22.87 -18.20 19.19
C GLU A 75 -21.66 -18.61 20.04
N LYS A 76 -20.56 -17.83 20.03
CA LYS A 76 -19.90 -17.28 21.23
C LYS A 76 -18.41 -16.93 21.05
N GLU A 77 -18.12 -15.69 21.45
CA GLU A 77 -16.85 -15.08 21.92
C GLU A 77 -15.69 -14.92 20.93
N GLU A 78 -15.38 -13.70 20.51
CA GLU A 78 -14.64 -12.65 21.25
C GLU A 78 -13.13 -12.93 21.28
N VAL A 79 -12.39 -12.21 20.43
CA VAL A 79 -11.11 -11.61 20.84
C VAL A 79 -11.02 -10.22 20.21
N LYS A 80 -11.45 -9.26 21.02
CA LYS A 80 -11.11 -7.85 20.89
C LYS A 80 -9.59 -7.72 21.03
N ALA A 81 -8.88 -7.80 19.91
CA ALA A 81 -7.47 -7.44 19.87
C ALA A 81 -7.38 -5.92 20.05
N ALA A 82 -6.95 -5.52 21.24
CA ALA A 82 -6.66 -4.14 21.58
C ALA A 82 -5.55 -3.62 20.66
N GLU A 83 -5.95 -2.83 19.68
CA GLU A 83 -5.04 -2.00 18.90
C GLU A 83 -4.47 -0.95 19.85
N LYS A 84 -3.26 -1.22 20.34
CA LYS A 84 -2.49 -0.25 21.09
C LYS A 84 -2.06 0.80 20.07
N GLU A 85 -2.83 1.88 19.96
CA GLU A 85 -2.41 3.10 19.27
C GLU A 85 -1.08 3.56 19.89
N VAL A 86 0.02 3.21 19.22
CA VAL A 86 1.32 3.78 19.52
C VAL A 86 1.28 5.17 18.90
N VAL A 87 1.02 6.17 19.74
CA VAL A 87 1.23 7.58 19.38
C VAL A 87 2.74 7.76 19.20
N ILE A 88 3.19 7.81 17.95
CA ILE A 88 4.60 7.99 17.61
C ILE A 88 4.84 9.47 17.36
N ASP A 89 5.76 10.05 18.11
CA ASP A 89 6.32 11.38 17.85
C ASP A 89 7.05 11.32 16.49
N ASP A 90 6.58 12.12 15.52
CA ASP A 90 6.90 12.06 14.07
C ASP A 90 8.38 12.31 13.71
N LYS A 91 9.27 12.53 14.69
CA LYS A 91 10.63 13.01 14.43
C LYS A 91 11.65 11.94 14.03
N ASP A 92 11.38 10.66 14.25
CA ASP A 92 12.32 9.56 13.96
C ASP A 92 11.69 8.40 13.17
N VAL A 93 10.67 8.68 12.35
CA VAL A 93 10.00 7.67 11.52
C VAL A 93 10.53 7.73 10.07
N SER A 94 11.27 6.70 9.68
CA SER A 94 11.69 6.44 8.30
C SER A 94 10.63 5.64 7.55
N ILE A 95 10.53 5.85 6.23
CA ILE A 95 9.60 5.13 5.37
C ILE A 95 10.40 4.26 4.40
N ILE A 96 10.03 2.98 4.31
CA ILE A 96 10.52 2.08 3.27
C ILE A 96 9.49 2.04 2.16
N THR A 97 9.93 2.28 0.93
CA THR A 97 9.07 2.34 -0.26
C THR A 97 9.37 1.20 -1.23
N SER A 98 8.41 0.86 -2.08
CA SER A 98 8.61 -0.12 -3.14
C SER A 98 9.61 0.38 -4.20
N PRO A 99 10.64 -0.41 -4.55
CA PRO A 99 11.57 -0.07 -5.62
C PRO A 99 11.05 -0.45 -7.02
N MET A 100 9.86 -1.06 -7.13
CA MET A 100 9.31 -1.54 -8.39
C MET A 100 7.79 -1.58 -8.39
N VAL A 101 7.18 -1.87 -9.54
CA VAL A 101 5.74 -2.16 -9.63
C VAL A 101 5.53 -3.66 -9.49
N GLY A 102 4.57 -4.09 -8.67
CA GLY A 102 4.26 -5.50 -8.50
C GLY A 102 3.22 -5.78 -7.43
N THR A 103 3.09 -7.03 -7.02
CA THR A 103 2.17 -7.44 -5.95
C THR A 103 2.93 -7.64 -4.65
N PHE A 104 2.48 -7.00 -3.56
CA PHE A 104 3.09 -7.11 -2.24
C PHE A 104 2.73 -8.42 -1.53
N TYR A 105 3.72 -9.04 -0.89
CA TYR A 105 3.52 -10.12 0.07
C TYR A 105 4.44 -9.96 1.27
N SER A 106 3.90 -10.12 2.46
CA SER A 106 4.59 -10.01 3.74
C SER A 106 5.35 -11.28 4.13
N SER A 107 5.14 -12.39 3.44
CA SER A 107 5.73 -13.70 3.72
C SER A 107 6.22 -14.40 2.45
N ALA A 108 7.03 -15.45 2.60
CA ALA A 108 7.60 -16.21 1.47
C ALA A 108 6.56 -17.06 0.72
N SER A 109 5.48 -17.43 1.41
CA SER A 109 4.34 -18.19 0.92
C SER A 109 3.11 -17.95 1.80
N PRO A 110 1.89 -18.23 1.32
CA PRO A 110 0.64 -17.99 2.07
C PRO A 110 0.57 -18.69 3.44
N GLU A 111 1.27 -19.81 3.60
CA GLU A 111 1.28 -20.61 4.84
C GLU A 111 2.45 -20.27 5.77
N SER A 112 3.36 -19.38 5.34
CA SER A 112 4.54 -18.98 6.11
C SER A 112 4.31 -17.71 6.91
N SER A 113 4.99 -17.60 8.04
CA SER A 113 4.99 -16.38 8.85
C SER A 113 5.53 -15.17 8.07
N PRO A 114 5.05 -13.95 8.38
CA PRO A 114 5.63 -12.73 7.82
C PRO A 114 7.13 -12.64 8.10
N PHE A 115 7.89 -12.04 7.18
CA PHE A 115 9.31 -11.76 7.39
C PHE A 115 9.53 -10.84 8.61
N VAL A 116 8.59 -9.91 8.81
CA VAL A 116 8.56 -8.97 9.94
C VAL A 116 7.13 -8.71 10.39
N GLU A 117 6.96 -8.46 11.69
CA GLU A 117 5.70 -8.04 12.30
C GLU A 117 5.82 -6.61 12.84
N VAL A 118 4.68 -5.94 13.02
CA VAL A 118 4.64 -4.64 13.70
C VAL A 118 5.14 -4.81 15.14
N GLY A 119 6.05 -3.93 15.56
CA GLY A 119 6.80 -4.03 16.81
C GLY A 119 8.09 -4.85 16.70
N GLY A 120 8.34 -5.50 15.55
CA GLY A 120 9.55 -6.27 15.32
C GLY A 120 10.77 -5.42 14.96
N THR A 121 11.95 -5.82 15.43
CA THR A 121 13.23 -5.19 15.08
C THR A 121 13.70 -5.61 13.68
N VAL A 122 14.24 -4.65 12.94
CA VAL A 122 14.87 -4.82 11.63
C VAL A 122 16.25 -4.18 11.61
N SER A 123 17.13 -4.77 10.83
CA SER A 123 18.46 -4.23 10.54
C SER A 123 18.59 -3.99 9.05
N LYS A 124 19.49 -3.08 8.66
CA LYS A 124 19.79 -2.83 7.26
C LYS A 124 20.20 -4.15 6.57
N GLY A 125 19.59 -4.45 5.44
CA GLY A 125 19.80 -5.68 4.68
C GLY A 125 18.92 -6.87 5.10
N LYS A 126 18.11 -6.75 6.16
CA LYS A 126 17.15 -7.80 6.53
C LYS A 126 15.99 -7.80 5.53
N VAL A 127 15.62 -8.96 4.99
CA VAL A 127 14.41 -9.12 4.16
C VAL A 127 13.15 -8.86 4.99
N ILE A 128 12.24 -8.04 4.46
CA ILE A 128 11.02 -7.58 5.16
C ILE A 128 9.72 -7.89 4.41
N CYS A 129 9.78 -8.07 3.09
CA CYS A 129 8.65 -8.48 2.26
C CYS A 129 9.16 -8.97 0.89
N ILE A 130 8.24 -9.44 0.07
CA ILE A 130 8.44 -9.78 -1.33
C ILE A 130 7.55 -8.88 -2.19
N ILE A 131 8.05 -8.52 -3.37
CA ILE A 131 7.24 -7.95 -4.45
C ILE A 131 7.30 -8.89 -5.64
N GLU A 132 6.13 -9.41 -6.01
CA GLU A 132 5.98 -10.23 -7.22
C GLU A 132 5.88 -9.33 -8.44
N ALA A 133 6.85 -9.44 -9.34
CA ALA A 133 6.83 -8.76 -10.64
C ALA A 133 7.19 -9.77 -11.74
N MET A 134 6.34 -9.88 -12.77
CA MET A 134 6.55 -10.80 -13.89
C MET A 134 6.80 -12.27 -13.46
N LYS A 135 6.09 -12.74 -12.41
CA LYS A 135 6.24 -14.07 -11.78
C LYS A 135 7.57 -14.29 -11.04
N LEU A 136 8.35 -13.23 -10.80
CA LEU A 136 9.54 -13.27 -9.97
C LEU A 136 9.22 -12.69 -8.59
N MET A 137 9.58 -13.45 -7.55
CA MET A 137 9.44 -13.06 -6.16
C MET A 137 10.70 -12.30 -5.75
N ASN A 138 10.67 -10.97 -5.82
CA ASN A 138 11.81 -10.13 -5.47
C ASN A 138 11.77 -9.79 -3.99
N GLU A 139 12.78 -10.24 -3.25
CA GLU A 139 12.94 -9.89 -1.84
C GLU A 139 13.28 -8.41 -1.68
N ILE A 140 12.59 -7.75 -0.75
CA ILE A 140 12.85 -6.36 -0.37
C ILE A 140 13.55 -6.36 0.98
N GLU A 141 14.70 -5.70 1.04
CA GLU A 141 15.49 -5.55 2.25
C GLU A 141 15.23 -4.19 2.92
N SER A 142 15.33 -4.16 4.25
CA SER A 142 15.29 -2.90 5.01
C SER A 142 16.51 -2.04 4.71
N GLU A 143 16.30 -0.75 4.48
CA GLU A 143 17.38 0.24 4.37
C GLU A 143 17.83 0.80 5.72
N TYR A 144 17.05 0.54 6.78
CA TYR A 144 17.17 1.14 8.10
C TYR A 144 17.37 0.09 9.20
N ASN A 145 18.01 0.51 10.29
CA ASN A 145 17.96 -0.19 11.57
C ASN A 145 16.86 0.45 12.43
N GLY A 146 16.06 -0.37 13.09
CA GLY A 146 14.97 0.14 13.93
C GLY A 146 13.86 -0.88 14.17
N VAL A 147 12.68 -0.36 14.51
CA VAL A 147 11.48 -1.17 14.79
C VAL A 147 10.39 -0.85 13.78
N ILE A 148 9.75 -1.88 13.21
CA ILE A 148 8.58 -1.71 12.35
C ILE A 148 7.45 -1.15 13.21
N VAL A 149 6.95 0.03 12.85
CA VAL A 149 5.83 0.65 13.58
C VAL A 149 4.50 0.51 12.86
N GLU A 150 4.53 0.37 11.54
CA GLU A 150 3.33 0.21 10.73
C GLU A 150 3.66 -0.48 9.41
N ARG A 151 2.75 -1.34 8.94
CA ARG A 151 2.74 -1.90 7.59
C ARG A 151 1.66 -1.18 6.78
N LEU A 152 2.02 -0.65 5.63
CA LEU A 152 1.18 0.22 4.78
C LEU A 152 0.64 -0.48 3.53
N ALA A 153 1.02 -1.74 3.29
CA ALA A 153 0.52 -2.58 2.21
C ALA A 153 0.05 -3.95 2.75
N ASN A 154 -0.97 -4.52 2.14
CA ASN A 154 -1.51 -5.83 2.49
C ASN A 154 -1.14 -6.89 1.45
N ASP A 155 -1.17 -8.15 1.87
CA ASP A 155 -0.88 -9.28 0.98
C ASP A 155 -1.84 -9.28 -0.22
N GLY A 156 -1.27 -9.30 -1.43
CA GLY A 156 -2.02 -9.24 -2.68
C GLY A 156 -2.26 -7.83 -3.23
N ASP A 157 -1.87 -6.78 -2.51
CA ASP A 157 -2.02 -5.40 -3.00
C ASP A 157 -1.07 -5.13 -4.17
N MET A 158 -1.58 -4.45 -5.19
CA MET A 158 -0.76 -3.86 -6.25
C MET A 158 -0.02 -2.66 -5.67
N VAL A 159 1.30 -2.65 -5.79
CA VAL A 159 2.17 -1.55 -5.36
C VAL A 159 2.90 -0.94 -6.53
N GLU A 160 3.07 0.38 -6.49
CA GLU A 160 3.79 1.16 -7.49
C GLU A 160 5.20 1.55 -7.04
N TYR A 161 6.03 2.01 -7.97
CA TYR A 161 7.35 2.55 -7.63
C TYR A 161 7.22 3.73 -6.66
N GLY A 162 7.98 3.70 -5.57
CA GLY A 162 7.97 4.73 -4.54
C GLY A 162 6.80 4.64 -3.57
N GLN A 163 5.88 3.68 -3.73
CA GLN A 163 4.76 3.51 -2.81
C GLN A 163 5.25 3.09 -1.42
N PRO A 164 4.83 3.76 -0.33
CA PRO A 164 5.17 3.37 1.03
C PRO A 164 4.71 1.94 1.38
N LEU A 165 5.60 1.15 1.98
CA LEU A 165 5.34 -0.23 2.40
C LEU A 165 5.38 -0.39 3.92
N PHE A 166 6.35 0.26 4.57
CA PHE A 166 6.53 0.19 6.02
C PHE A 166 6.98 1.54 6.59
N LYS A 167 6.58 1.80 7.83
CA LYS A 167 7.19 2.81 8.69
C LYS A 167 8.14 2.12 9.67
N VAL A 168 9.33 2.68 9.81
CA VAL A 168 10.37 2.20 10.74
C VAL A 168 10.72 3.34 11.68
N LYS A 169 10.63 3.10 12.99
CA LYS A 169 11.18 4.02 13.97
C LYS A 169 12.65 3.70 14.19
N GLY A 170 13.51 4.70 13.99
CA GLY A 170 14.94 4.58 14.28
C GLY A 170 15.20 4.28 15.76
N GLU A 171 16.29 3.56 16.03
CA GLU A 171 16.84 3.37 17.39
C GLU A 171 17.69 4.55 17.84
#